data_AF-I3SCB3-F1
#
_entry.id   AF-I3SCB3-F1
#
_cell.length_a   1.000
_cell.length_b   1.000
_cell.length_c   1.000
_cell.angle_alpha   90.00
_cell.angle_beta   90.00
_cell.angle_gamma   90.00
#
_symmetry.space_group_name_H-M   'P 1'
#
loop_
_entity.id
_entity.type
_entity.pdbx_description
1 polymer ?
#
loop_
_entity_poly.entity_id
_entity_poly.type
_entity_poly.pdbx_seq_one_letter_code
_entity_poly.pdbx_strand_id
1 'polypeptide(L)'
;MLAPPPEGTFDIDPQSIPIKCTTKSDGSPEQDPLLTQEEGGYLTGPNASRKWKMKDCLRFLYEKLKLKQILQPPIIASILAMVLGAVPFLKSLIFTPDAPLFFFTDSCMILGEAMIPCILLALGGNLIDGPGSSKLGLRTTAAIVFARLVLVPPVGLGIVMLADKLGFLPPDDKMFRFVLLLQHSMPTSVLSGAVANLRGCGKEAAGVLFWVHIFAIISMAGWIVLFLNILF
;
A
#
# COMPACT_ATOMS: atom_id res chain seq x y z
N MET A 1 -22.16 28.39 -40.04
CA MET A 1 -20.98 29.05 -39.46
C MET A 1 -21.48 30.07 -38.45
N LEU A 2 -21.53 29.71 -37.17
CA LEU A 2 -21.93 30.62 -36.08
C LEU A 2 -20.69 30.87 -35.22
N ALA A 3 -20.37 32.15 -35.01
CA ALA A 3 -19.25 32.60 -34.20
C ALA A 3 -19.48 32.30 -32.70
N PRO A 4 -18.42 32.03 -31.92
CA PRO A 4 -18.53 31.85 -30.48
C PRO A 4 -18.73 33.20 -29.75
N PRO A 5 -19.44 33.23 -28.61
CA PRO A 5 -19.66 34.43 -27.80
C PRO A 5 -18.40 34.87 -27.03
N PRO A 6 -18.30 36.16 -26.65
CA PRO A 6 -17.08 36.79 -26.14
C PRO A 6 -16.69 36.34 -24.72
N GLU A 7 -15.38 36.27 -24.50
CA GLU A 7 -14.72 35.79 -23.29
C GLU A 7 -15.06 36.65 -22.06
N GLY A 8 -15.56 35.99 -21.02
CA GLY A 8 -15.74 36.58 -19.69
C GLY A 8 -14.43 36.55 -18.90
N THR A 9 -13.87 37.73 -18.67
CA THR A 9 -12.73 37.98 -17.77
C THR A 9 -13.10 37.60 -16.33
N PHE A 10 -12.41 36.60 -15.76
CA PHE A 10 -12.44 36.32 -14.33
C PHE A 10 -11.29 37.07 -13.65
N ASP A 11 -11.60 38.24 -13.07
CA ASP A 11 -10.72 38.92 -12.12
C ASP A 11 -10.72 38.15 -10.78
N ILE A 12 -9.54 37.71 -10.35
CA ILE A 12 -9.30 37.13 -9.03
C ILE A 12 -8.65 38.20 -8.15
N ASP A 13 -9.44 38.86 -7.31
CA ASP A 13 -8.95 39.73 -6.24
C ASP A 13 -8.47 38.90 -5.03
N PRO A 14 -7.23 39.08 -4.53
CA PRO A 14 -6.73 38.37 -3.35
C PRO A 14 -7.01 39.18 -2.07
N GLN A 15 -8.20 39.01 -1.48
CA GLN A 15 -8.53 39.65 -0.19
C GLN A 15 -8.19 38.75 1.03
N SER A 16 -7.03 39.08 1.61
CA SER A 16 -6.66 39.12 3.03
C SER A 16 -7.52 38.39 4.09
N ILE A 17 -6.86 37.45 4.78
CA ILE A 17 -7.26 36.82 6.04
C ILE A 17 -7.09 37.82 7.21
N PRO A 18 -8.05 37.98 8.15
CA PRO A 18 -7.76 38.58 9.45
C PRO A 18 -7.72 37.52 10.55
N ILE A 19 -6.53 37.37 11.13
CA ILE A 19 -6.27 36.75 12.43
C ILE A 19 -6.89 37.66 13.50
N LYS A 20 -7.74 37.13 14.38
CA LYS A 20 -8.15 37.84 15.61
C LYS A 20 -7.91 36.94 16.83
N CYS A 21 -6.93 37.35 17.62
CA CYS A 21 -6.62 36.83 18.95
C CYS A 21 -6.68 38.01 19.94
N THR A 22 -7.55 37.93 20.94
CA THR A 22 -7.53 38.60 22.28
C THR A 22 -8.85 38.24 22.97
N THR A 23 -9.02 37.68 24.19
CA THR A 23 -8.42 37.79 25.55
C THR A 23 -9.46 38.38 26.53
N LYS A 24 -9.97 37.51 27.44
CA LYS A 24 -10.33 37.67 28.89
C LYS A 24 -11.66 38.26 29.43
N SER A 25 -11.95 37.70 30.64
CA SER A 25 -12.83 38.07 31.79
C SER A 25 -14.23 37.43 31.83
N ASP A 26 -14.78 36.91 32.95
CA ASP A 26 -14.29 36.65 34.33
C ASP A 26 -15.30 35.80 35.13
N GLY A 27 -14.81 35.06 36.16
CA GLY A 27 -15.48 34.64 37.43
C GLY A 27 -16.41 33.42 37.43
N SER A 28 -16.49 32.53 38.43
CA SER A 28 -15.80 32.21 39.71
C SER A 28 -16.31 30.80 40.17
N PRO A 29 -15.79 30.15 41.24
CA PRO A 29 -15.80 28.68 41.46
C PRO A 29 -16.86 28.17 42.44
N GLU A 30 -17.23 26.88 42.35
CA GLU A 30 -17.80 26.10 43.46
C GLU A 30 -17.18 24.69 43.51
N GLN A 31 -17.03 24.19 44.75
CA GLN A 31 -16.23 23.03 45.18
C GLN A 31 -17.04 21.71 45.26
N ASP A 32 -16.28 20.59 45.31
CA ASP A 32 -16.59 19.14 45.52
C ASP A 32 -17.52 18.79 46.74
N PRO A 33 -17.82 17.51 47.16
CA PRO A 33 -17.33 16.15 46.77
C PRO A 33 -18.38 14.99 46.80
N LEU A 34 -18.00 13.75 46.42
CA LEU A 34 -18.06 12.49 47.23
C LEU A 34 -18.09 11.18 46.42
N LEU A 35 -17.25 10.26 46.88
CA LEU A 35 -17.13 8.85 46.55
C LEU A 35 -18.44 8.07 46.76
N THR A 36 -18.84 7.27 45.77
CA THR A 36 -19.54 6.01 46.03
C THR A 36 -18.74 4.88 45.40
N GLN A 37 -17.95 4.25 46.27
CA GLN A 37 -17.49 2.88 46.12
C GLN A 37 -18.70 1.97 46.36
N GLU A 38 -19.11 1.20 45.36
CA GLU A 38 -19.68 -0.12 45.59
C GLU A 38 -18.75 -1.14 44.91
N GLU A 39 -17.96 -1.80 45.75
CA GLU A 39 -17.31 -3.06 45.42
C GLU A 39 -18.35 -4.17 45.48
N GLY A 40 -18.39 -5.02 44.45
CA GLY A 40 -19.12 -6.27 44.51
C GLY A 40 -19.01 -7.10 43.24
N GLY A 41 -18.15 -8.13 43.26
CA GLY A 41 -18.37 -9.31 42.41
C GLY A 41 -17.18 -9.76 41.57
N TYR A 42 -16.36 -10.60 42.19
CA TYR A 42 -15.28 -11.43 41.63
C TYR A 42 -15.58 -12.05 40.25
N LEU A 43 -14.67 -11.82 39.29
CA LEU A 43 -14.05 -12.85 38.44
C LEU A 43 -12.82 -12.24 37.78
N THR A 44 -11.73 -12.21 38.53
CA THR A 44 -10.40 -11.77 38.11
C THR A 44 -9.85 -12.72 37.07
N GLY A 45 -10.24 -12.53 35.81
CA GLY A 45 -9.60 -13.16 34.68
C GLY A 45 -8.29 -12.44 34.33
N PRO A 46 -7.17 -13.14 34.08
CA PRO A 46 -5.91 -12.54 33.60
C PRO A 46 -6.04 -11.77 32.27
N ASN A 47 -7.22 -11.82 31.65
CA ASN A 47 -7.60 -11.15 30.42
C ASN A 47 -7.81 -9.64 30.56
N ALA A 48 -8.11 -9.11 31.75
CA ALA A 48 -8.26 -7.66 31.95
C ALA A 48 -6.93 -6.91 31.79
N SER A 49 -5.83 -7.51 32.26
CA SER A 49 -4.48 -6.92 32.18
C SER A 49 -3.93 -6.86 30.73
N ARG A 50 -4.27 -7.83 29.89
CA ARG A 50 -3.91 -7.78 28.45
C ARG A 50 -4.75 -6.77 27.69
N LYS A 51 -6.01 -6.58 28.09
CA LYS A 51 -6.97 -5.70 27.40
C LYS A 51 -6.60 -4.22 27.52
N TRP A 52 -6.06 -3.76 28.66
CA TRP A 52 -5.59 -2.37 28.79
C TRP A 52 -4.30 -2.13 27.99
N LYS A 53 -3.32 -3.03 28.11
CA LYS A 53 -2.08 -2.96 27.32
C LYS A 53 -2.32 -2.99 25.81
N MET A 54 -3.26 -3.82 25.33
CA MET A 54 -3.63 -3.86 23.92
C MET A 54 -4.31 -2.56 23.47
N LYS A 55 -5.20 -1.98 24.29
CA LYS A 55 -5.85 -0.70 23.97
C LYS A 55 -4.86 0.45 23.92
N ASP A 56 -3.90 0.49 24.84
CA ASP A 56 -2.89 1.53 24.88
C ASP A 56 -1.87 1.37 23.75
N CYS A 57 -1.50 0.13 23.42
CA CYS A 57 -0.72 -0.15 22.21
C CYS A 57 -1.49 0.24 20.94
N LEU A 58 -2.79 -0.07 20.86
CA LEU A 58 -3.65 0.33 19.74
C LEU A 58 -3.81 1.84 19.65
N ARG A 59 -3.91 2.56 20.77
CA ARG A 59 -3.99 4.02 20.82
C ARG A 59 -2.65 4.64 20.40
N PHE A 60 -1.55 4.13 20.93
CA PHE A 60 -0.21 4.57 20.57
C PHE A 60 0.10 4.29 19.09
N LEU A 61 -0.31 3.13 18.59
CA LEU A 61 -0.22 2.77 17.18
C LEU A 61 -1.16 3.64 16.35
N TYR A 62 -2.40 3.91 16.78
CA TYR A 62 -3.35 4.80 16.10
C TYR A 62 -2.80 6.22 15.94
N GLU A 63 -2.16 6.73 17.00
CA GLU A 63 -1.64 8.10 17.08
C GLU A 63 -0.30 8.24 16.33
N LYS A 64 0.60 7.27 16.45
CA LYS A 64 1.85 7.20 15.66
C LYS A 64 1.61 6.92 14.18
N LEU A 65 0.61 6.09 13.88
CA LEU A 65 0.30 5.61 12.55
C LEU A 65 -0.82 6.41 11.90
N LYS A 66 -1.10 7.66 12.32
CA LYS A 66 -2.03 8.64 11.72
C LYS A 66 -3.04 8.01 10.75
N LEU A 67 -3.90 7.10 11.26
CA LEU A 67 -4.52 6.02 10.45
C LEU A 67 -5.30 6.52 9.24
N LYS A 68 -5.86 7.73 9.35
CA LYS A 68 -6.58 8.41 8.27
C LYS A 68 -5.76 8.62 6.99
N GLN A 69 -4.42 8.58 7.09
CA GLN A 69 -3.50 8.88 5.99
C GLN A 69 -2.76 7.64 5.46
N ILE A 70 -2.69 6.55 6.25
CA ILE A 70 -2.00 5.29 5.89
C ILE A 70 -2.97 4.18 5.47
N LEU A 71 -4.24 4.23 5.88
CA LEU A 71 -5.26 3.24 5.53
C LEU A 71 -5.76 3.48 4.10
N GLN A 72 -4.85 3.33 3.13
CA GLN A 72 -5.29 3.25 1.75
C GLN A 72 -6.24 2.07 1.61
N PRO A 73 -7.34 2.19 0.83
CA PRO A 73 -8.28 1.11 0.61
C PRO A 73 -7.65 -0.25 0.28
N PRO A 74 -6.56 -0.33 -0.53
CA PRO A 74 -5.87 -1.59 -0.80
C PRO A 74 -5.32 -2.29 0.45
N ILE A 75 -4.79 -1.55 1.43
CA ILE A 75 -4.20 -2.12 2.64
C ILE A 75 -5.29 -2.76 3.51
N ILE A 76 -6.41 -2.07 3.70
CA ILE A 76 -7.56 -2.62 4.44
C ILE A 76 -8.08 -3.87 3.73
N ALA A 77 -8.24 -3.81 2.40
CA ALA A 77 -8.71 -4.94 1.61
C ALA A 77 -7.76 -6.15 1.75
N SER A 78 -6.44 -5.95 1.70
CA SER A 78 -5.46 -7.03 1.89
C SER A 78 -5.53 -7.66 3.29
N ILE A 79 -5.66 -6.86 4.35
CA ILE A 79 -5.78 -7.37 5.73
C ILE A 79 -7.06 -8.19 5.87
N LEU A 80 -8.19 -7.66 5.38
CA LEU A 80 -9.46 -8.39 5.41
C LEU A 80 -9.35 -9.71 4.63
N ALA A 81 -8.83 -9.69 3.40
CA ALA A 81 -8.63 -10.89 2.59
C ALA A 81 -7.75 -11.93 3.29
N MET A 82 -6.69 -11.51 3.97
CA MET A 82 -5.83 -12.39 4.76
C MET A 82 -6.58 -13.04 5.93
N VAL A 83 -7.40 -12.27 6.66
CA VAL A 83 -8.24 -12.79 7.76
C VAL A 83 -9.28 -13.79 7.22
N LEU A 84 -9.94 -13.46 6.10
CA LEU A 84 -10.90 -14.36 5.46
C LEU A 84 -10.24 -15.69 5.01
N GLY A 85 -9.02 -15.62 4.47
CA GLY A 85 -8.27 -16.81 4.03
C GLY A 85 -7.69 -17.65 5.17
N ALA A 86 -7.36 -17.04 6.30
CA ALA A 86 -6.81 -17.74 7.47
C ALA A 86 -7.87 -18.53 8.26
N VAL A 87 -9.13 -18.10 8.24
CA VAL A 87 -10.22 -18.76 8.96
C VAL A 87 -10.79 -19.89 8.08
N PRO A 88 -10.63 -21.18 8.46
CA PRO A 88 -11.00 -22.31 7.59
C PRO A 88 -12.50 -22.38 7.28
N PHE A 89 -13.36 -21.98 8.22
CA PHE A 89 -14.81 -21.89 8.02
C PHE A 89 -15.17 -20.87 6.94
N LEU A 90 -14.56 -19.67 7.02
CA LEU A 90 -14.82 -18.57 6.10
C LEU A 90 -14.21 -18.84 4.73
N LYS A 91 -13.02 -19.46 4.70
CA LYS A 91 -12.38 -19.97 3.48
C LYS A 91 -13.30 -20.97 2.76
N SER A 92 -13.84 -21.95 3.47
CA SER A 92 -14.73 -22.95 2.87
C SER A 92 -16.09 -22.38 2.42
N LEU A 93 -16.52 -21.25 2.99
CA LEU A 93 -17.78 -20.59 2.64
C LEU A 93 -17.63 -19.62 1.46
N ILE A 94 -16.43 -19.08 1.23
CA ILE A 94 -16.16 -18.04 0.23
C ILE A 94 -15.41 -18.57 -1.00
N PHE A 95 -14.54 -19.58 -0.85
CA PHE A 95 -13.65 -20.07 -1.91
C PHE A 95 -14.02 -21.45 -2.46
N THR A 96 -15.01 -22.14 -1.89
CA THR A 96 -15.43 -23.46 -2.39
C THR A 96 -16.38 -23.30 -3.60
N PRO A 97 -16.22 -24.08 -4.69
CA PRO A 97 -17.03 -23.94 -5.91
C PRO A 97 -18.54 -24.07 -5.68
N ASP A 98 -18.96 -24.87 -4.70
CA ASP A 98 -20.37 -25.09 -4.35
C ASP A 98 -20.90 -24.16 -3.23
N ALA A 99 -20.12 -23.16 -2.82
CA ALA A 99 -20.49 -22.30 -1.70
C ALA A 99 -21.36 -21.10 -2.14
N PRO A 100 -22.33 -20.67 -1.31
CA PRO A 100 -23.28 -19.62 -1.66
C PRO A 100 -22.66 -18.24 -1.90
N LEU A 101 -21.44 -17.99 -1.40
CA LEU A 101 -20.71 -16.72 -1.57
C LEU A 101 -19.64 -16.77 -2.67
N PHE A 102 -19.50 -17.88 -3.39
CA PHE A 102 -18.50 -18.03 -4.44
C PHE A 102 -18.64 -16.97 -5.55
N PHE A 103 -19.88 -16.53 -5.85
CA PHE A 103 -20.15 -15.46 -6.82
C PHE A 103 -19.38 -14.16 -6.52
N PHE A 104 -19.17 -13.85 -5.24
CA PHE A 104 -18.46 -12.65 -4.82
C PHE A 104 -16.96 -12.78 -5.10
N THR A 105 -16.37 -13.93 -4.74
CA THR A 105 -14.97 -14.25 -5.01
C THR A 105 -14.68 -14.27 -6.50
N ASP A 106 -15.54 -14.93 -7.28
CA ASP A 106 -15.42 -15.03 -8.73
C ASP A 106 -15.48 -13.64 -9.39
N SER A 107 -16.46 -12.80 -8.97
CA SER A 107 -16.54 -11.40 -9.40
C SER A 107 -15.29 -10.60 -9.06
N CYS A 108 -14.74 -10.77 -7.85
CA CYS A 108 -13.50 -10.12 -7.43
C CYS A 108 -12.28 -10.62 -8.22
N MET A 109 -12.24 -11.89 -8.59
CA MET A 109 -11.15 -12.48 -9.39
C MET A 109 -11.16 -11.90 -10.80
N ILE A 110 -12.32 -11.88 -11.46
CA ILE A 110 -12.50 -11.24 -12.77
C ILE A 110 -12.12 -9.76 -12.72
N LEU A 111 -12.56 -9.03 -11.68
CA LEU A 111 -12.19 -7.63 -11.50
C LEU A 111 -10.68 -7.46 -11.29
N GLY A 112 -10.05 -8.37 -10.53
CA GLY A 112 -8.61 -8.38 -10.31
C GLY A 112 -7.81 -8.59 -11.59
N GLU A 113 -8.24 -9.51 -12.45
CA GLU A 113 -7.63 -9.74 -13.76
C GLU A 113 -7.80 -8.53 -14.69
N ALA A 114 -8.98 -7.90 -14.70
CA ALA A 114 -9.26 -6.69 -15.47
C ALA A 114 -8.53 -5.45 -14.94
N MET A 115 -8.20 -5.39 -13.66
CA MET A 115 -7.46 -4.28 -13.05
C MET A 115 -6.02 -4.18 -13.57
N ILE A 116 -5.38 -5.29 -13.96
CA ILE A 116 -4.01 -5.29 -14.48
C ILE A 116 -3.88 -4.42 -15.75
N PRO A 117 -4.66 -4.64 -16.83
CA PRO A 117 -4.60 -3.76 -17.99
C PRO A 117 -5.13 -2.35 -17.70
N CYS A 118 -6.13 -2.17 -16.82
CA CYS A 118 -6.61 -0.84 -16.45
C CYS A 118 -5.53 0.01 -15.76
N ILE A 119 -4.74 -0.55 -14.84
CA ILE A 119 -3.68 0.19 -14.16
C ILE A 119 -2.53 0.52 -15.11
N LEU A 120 -2.24 -0.36 -16.07
CA LEU A 120 -1.26 -0.11 -17.14
C LEU A 120 -1.74 0.96 -18.12
N LEU A 121 -3.03 1.03 -18.42
CA LEU A 121 -3.62 2.10 -19.23
C LEU A 121 -3.58 3.45 -18.49
N ALA A 122 -3.93 3.47 -17.20
CA ALA A 122 -3.84 4.66 -16.37
C ALA A 122 -2.39 5.16 -16.23
N LEU A 123 -1.44 4.23 -16.09
CA LEU A 123 -0.01 4.52 -16.21
C LEU A 123 0.27 5.20 -17.56
N GLY A 124 -0.14 4.60 -18.68
CA GLY A 124 0.04 5.20 -20.01
C GLY A 124 -0.55 6.61 -20.15
N GLY A 125 -1.71 6.86 -19.55
CA GLY A 125 -2.31 8.20 -19.47
C GLY A 125 -1.50 9.20 -18.65
N ASN A 126 -0.78 8.75 -17.62
CA ASN A 126 0.16 9.61 -16.87
C ASN A 126 1.45 9.92 -17.65
N LEU A 127 1.68 9.27 -18.80
CA LEU A 127 2.87 9.39 -19.65
C LEU A 127 2.65 10.25 -20.89
N ILE A 128 1.57 11.03 -20.98
CA ILE A 128 1.23 11.84 -22.17
C ILE A 128 2.36 12.78 -22.64
N ASP A 129 3.18 13.27 -21.71
CA ASP A 129 4.30 14.17 -21.98
C ASP A 129 5.57 13.45 -22.47
N GLY A 130 5.55 12.12 -22.50
CA GLY A 130 6.64 11.27 -22.95
C GLY A 130 7.79 11.08 -21.92
N PRO A 131 8.56 9.99 -22.06
CA PRO A 131 9.63 9.61 -21.11
C PRO A 131 10.85 10.54 -21.11
N GLY A 132 10.90 11.52 -22.03
CA GLY A 132 12.03 12.45 -22.22
C GLY A 132 11.88 13.81 -21.54
N SER A 133 10.71 14.17 -21.02
CA SER A 133 10.45 15.47 -20.36
C SER A 133 10.77 15.46 -18.86
N SER A 134 11.48 14.43 -18.38
CA SER A 134 11.79 14.26 -16.96
C SER A 134 12.97 15.15 -16.54
N LYS A 135 12.79 15.92 -15.47
CA LYS A 135 13.87 16.69 -14.83
C LYS A 135 14.88 15.78 -14.12
N LEU A 136 14.52 14.53 -13.86
CA LEU A 136 15.45 13.47 -13.46
C LEU A 136 16.31 13.06 -14.66
N GLY A 137 17.60 13.34 -14.59
CA GLY A 137 18.55 12.96 -15.64
C GLY A 137 18.52 11.45 -15.90
N LEU A 138 18.66 11.06 -17.17
CA LEU A 138 18.66 9.65 -17.61
C LEU A 138 19.65 8.77 -16.83
N ARG A 139 20.76 9.35 -16.35
CA ARG A 139 21.74 8.67 -15.49
C ARG A 139 21.13 8.18 -14.18
N THR A 140 20.29 9.00 -13.54
CA THR A 140 19.60 8.65 -12.29
C THR A 140 18.57 7.57 -12.53
N THR A 141 17.78 7.69 -13.61
CA THR A 141 16.81 6.66 -14.01
C THR A 141 17.49 5.33 -14.29
N ALA A 142 18.58 5.33 -15.07
CA ALA A 142 19.36 4.13 -15.36
C ALA A 142 19.95 3.51 -14.08
N ALA A 143 20.44 4.31 -13.14
CA ALA A 143 20.93 3.81 -11.85
C ALA A 143 19.82 3.13 -11.03
N ILE A 144 18.62 3.71 -10.97
CA ILE A 144 17.46 3.13 -10.27
C ILE A 144 17.03 1.82 -10.94
N VAL A 145 16.95 1.81 -12.27
CA VAL A 145 16.60 0.62 -13.07
C VAL A 145 17.61 -0.49 -12.82
N PHE A 146 18.90 -0.19 -12.92
CA PHE A 146 19.97 -1.17 -12.71
C PHE A 146 19.99 -1.69 -11.28
N ALA A 147 19.91 -0.80 -10.28
CA ALA A 147 19.88 -1.20 -8.88
C ALA A 147 18.70 -2.15 -8.62
N ARG A 148 17.51 -1.83 -9.13
CA ARG A 148 16.33 -2.65 -8.86
C ARG A 148 16.29 -3.95 -9.65
N LEU A 149 16.67 -3.93 -10.94
CA LEU A 149 16.58 -5.11 -11.81
C LEU A 149 17.79 -6.04 -11.67
N VAL A 150 18.95 -5.55 -11.23
CA VAL A 150 20.19 -6.34 -11.20
C VAL A 150 20.69 -6.59 -9.77
N LEU A 151 20.54 -5.64 -8.83
CA LEU A 151 21.07 -5.84 -7.47
C LEU A 151 20.04 -6.47 -6.52
N VAL A 152 18.77 -6.08 -6.61
CA VAL A 152 17.74 -6.61 -5.70
C VAL A 152 17.50 -8.13 -5.88
N PRO A 153 17.45 -8.70 -7.09
CA PRO A 153 17.16 -10.13 -7.26
C PRO A 153 18.26 -11.07 -6.72
N PRO A 154 19.56 -10.85 -6.95
CA PRO A 154 20.62 -11.64 -6.32
C PRO A 154 20.62 -11.53 -4.79
N VAL A 155 20.36 -10.34 -4.26
CA VAL A 155 20.28 -10.13 -2.80
C VAL A 155 19.10 -10.92 -2.24
N GLY A 156 17.94 -10.88 -2.90
CA GLY A 156 16.78 -11.72 -2.57
C GLY A 156 17.11 -13.22 -2.61
N LEU A 157 17.82 -13.67 -3.64
CA LEU A 157 18.29 -15.05 -3.76
C LEU A 157 19.18 -15.46 -2.57
N GLY A 158 20.16 -14.62 -2.23
CA GLY A 158 21.04 -14.86 -1.08
C GLY A 158 20.27 -14.92 0.24
N ILE A 159 19.31 -14.02 0.45
CA ILE A 159 18.46 -14.01 1.65
C ILE A 159 17.60 -15.28 1.73
N VAL A 160 16.95 -15.68 0.63
CA VAL A 160 16.11 -16.89 0.61
C VAL A 160 16.95 -18.15 0.83
N MET A 161 18.13 -18.26 0.20
CA MET A 161 19.05 -19.38 0.43
C MET A 161 19.57 -19.43 1.87
N LEU A 162 19.87 -18.27 2.47
CA LEU A 162 20.30 -18.21 3.87
C LEU A 162 19.17 -18.60 4.82
N ALA A 163 17.96 -18.11 4.58
CA ALA A 163 16.79 -18.47 5.37
C ALA A 163 16.46 -19.97 5.26
N ASP A 164 16.72 -20.57 4.11
CA ASP A 164 16.61 -22.01 3.90
C ASP A 164 17.64 -22.80 4.71
N LYS A 165 18.91 -22.37 4.68
CA LYS A 165 19.99 -22.97 5.48
C LYS A 165 19.76 -22.86 6.99
N LEU A 166 19.08 -21.80 7.43
CA LEU A 166 18.72 -21.57 8.83
C LEU A 166 17.44 -22.31 9.25
N GLY A 167 16.75 -22.99 8.34
CA GLY A 167 15.54 -23.74 8.63
C GLY A 167 14.30 -22.88 8.90
N PHE A 168 14.28 -21.62 8.47
CA PHE A 168 13.10 -20.74 8.60
C PHE A 168 12.01 -21.05 7.56
N LEU A 169 12.37 -21.72 6.47
CA LEU A 169 11.42 -22.07 5.41
C LEU A 169 10.87 -23.48 5.61
N PRO A 170 9.61 -23.74 5.23
CA PRO A 170 9.05 -25.08 5.22
C PRO A 170 9.96 -26.03 4.42
N PRO A 171 10.30 -27.21 4.97
CA PRO A 171 11.18 -28.14 4.30
C PRO A 171 10.54 -28.63 3.00
N ASP A 172 11.32 -28.58 1.91
CA ASP A 172 11.01 -29.11 0.58
C ASP A 172 9.89 -28.41 -0.22
N ASP A 173 9.36 -27.27 0.26
CA ASP A 173 8.38 -26.47 -0.50
C ASP A 173 9.06 -25.57 -1.55
N LYS A 174 9.41 -26.17 -2.69
CA LYS A 174 9.98 -25.46 -3.85
C LYS A 174 9.06 -24.35 -4.36
N MET A 175 7.74 -24.56 -4.35
CA MET A 175 6.76 -23.53 -4.74
C MET A 175 6.84 -22.29 -3.84
N PHE A 176 6.98 -22.48 -2.52
CA PHE A 176 7.08 -21.37 -1.57
C PHE A 176 8.37 -20.57 -1.78
N ARG A 177 9.50 -21.27 -1.95
CA ARG A 177 10.80 -20.64 -2.28
C ARG A 177 10.73 -19.84 -3.58
N PHE A 178 10.09 -20.38 -4.61
CA PHE A 178 9.92 -19.70 -5.89
C PHE A 178 9.11 -18.41 -5.76
N VAL A 179 7.97 -18.44 -5.04
CA VAL A 179 7.13 -17.25 -4.83
C VAL A 179 7.89 -16.14 -4.09
N LEU A 180 8.71 -16.49 -3.09
CA LEU A 180 9.55 -15.52 -2.38
C LEU A 180 10.57 -14.85 -3.33
N LEU A 181 11.21 -15.62 -4.20
CA LEU A 181 12.19 -15.11 -5.18
C LEU A 181 11.53 -14.24 -6.25
N LEU A 182 10.35 -14.62 -6.73
CA LEU A 182 9.59 -13.83 -7.72
C LEU A 182 9.30 -12.41 -7.21
N GLN A 183 8.94 -12.27 -5.93
CA GLN A 183 8.64 -10.97 -5.34
C GLN A 183 9.85 -10.00 -5.36
N HIS A 184 11.07 -10.54 -5.26
CA HIS A 184 12.31 -9.73 -5.31
C HIS A 184 12.69 -9.28 -6.72
N SER A 185 12.19 -9.95 -7.76
CA SER A 185 12.46 -9.57 -9.15
C SER A 185 11.41 -8.64 -9.73
N MET A 186 10.21 -8.63 -9.15
CA MET A 186 9.07 -7.86 -9.63
C MET A 186 9.42 -6.36 -9.85
N PRO A 187 8.96 -5.74 -10.95
CA PRO A 187 9.21 -4.33 -11.24
C PRO A 187 8.71 -3.39 -10.15
N THR A 188 9.17 -2.13 -10.20
CA THR A 188 8.69 -1.08 -9.29
C THR A 188 7.17 -0.97 -9.33
N SER A 189 6.55 -0.92 -8.15
CA SER A 189 5.11 -0.75 -8.01
C SER A 189 4.61 0.51 -8.71
N VAL A 190 3.59 0.34 -9.56
CA VAL A 190 2.89 1.44 -10.22
C VAL A 190 2.27 2.41 -9.22
N LEU A 191 1.82 1.92 -8.07
CA LEU A 191 1.25 2.73 -6.99
C LEU A 191 2.26 3.76 -6.44
N SER A 192 3.54 3.41 -6.39
CA SER A 192 4.58 4.37 -5.96
C SER A 192 4.70 5.54 -6.94
N GLY A 193 4.52 5.28 -8.25
CA GLY A 193 4.48 6.34 -9.26
C GLY A 193 3.24 7.21 -9.15
N ALA A 194 2.08 6.61 -8.87
CA ALA A 194 0.85 7.35 -8.62
C ALA A 194 0.96 8.26 -7.38
N VAL A 195 1.59 7.78 -6.29
CA VAL A 195 1.84 8.60 -5.09
C VAL A 195 2.80 9.74 -5.39
N ALA A 196 3.84 9.52 -6.20
CA ALA A 196 4.73 10.59 -6.64
C ALA A 196 4.01 11.63 -7.52
N ASN A 197 3.06 11.19 -8.35
CA ASN A 197 2.18 12.07 -9.12
C ASN A 197 1.34 12.97 -8.19
N LEU A 198 0.74 12.41 -7.15
CA LEU A 198 -0.01 13.18 -6.15
C LEU A 198 0.85 14.20 -5.38
N ARG A 199 2.17 14.00 -5.33
CA ARG A 199 3.12 14.93 -4.71
C ARG A 199 3.66 16.01 -5.66
N GLY A 200 3.18 16.05 -6.90
CA GLY A 200 3.61 17.03 -7.91
C GLY A 200 4.86 16.61 -8.70
N CYS A 201 5.39 15.39 -8.52
CA CYS A 201 6.51 14.84 -9.28
C CYS A 201 6.04 13.78 -10.29
N GLY A 202 4.90 14.02 -10.93
CA GLY A 202 4.25 13.07 -11.82
C GLY A 202 5.03 12.78 -13.08
N LYS A 203 5.54 13.82 -13.74
CA LYS A 203 6.28 13.72 -15.01
C LYS A 203 7.56 12.90 -14.85
N GLU A 204 8.29 13.13 -13.76
CA GLU A 204 9.54 12.39 -13.50
C GLU A 204 9.27 10.94 -13.09
N ALA A 205 8.26 10.71 -12.25
CA ALA A 205 7.89 9.37 -11.83
C ALA A 205 7.36 8.53 -13.02
N ALA A 206 6.52 9.12 -13.87
CA ALA A 206 6.00 8.50 -15.09
C ALA A 206 7.13 8.05 -16.04
N GLY A 207 8.12 8.92 -16.29
CA GLY A 207 9.26 8.60 -17.14
C GLY A 207 10.13 7.47 -16.60
N VAL A 208 10.42 7.47 -15.29
CA VAL A 208 11.16 6.37 -14.64
C VAL A 208 10.37 5.06 -14.73
N LEU A 209 9.08 5.11 -14.44
CA LEU A 209 8.21 3.94 -14.40
C LEU A 209 8.07 3.31 -15.80
N PHE A 210 8.01 4.12 -16.87
CA PHE A 210 8.04 3.66 -18.26
C PHE A 210 9.26 2.78 -18.56
N TRP A 211 10.46 3.34 -18.33
CA TRP A 211 11.72 2.66 -18.64
C TRP A 211 11.92 1.42 -17.77
N VAL A 212 11.57 1.50 -16.48
CA VAL A 212 11.60 0.34 -15.58
C VAL A 212 10.72 -0.79 -16.12
N HIS A 213 9.49 -0.51 -16.54
CA HIS A 213 8.57 -1.56 -17.00
C HIS A 213 9.05 -2.21 -18.32
N ILE A 214 9.60 -1.45 -19.25
CA ILE A 214 10.18 -2.00 -20.49
C ILE A 214 11.37 -2.92 -20.19
N PHE A 215 12.35 -2.43 -19.43
CA PHE A 215 13.53 -3.24 -19.10
C PHE A 215 13.20 -4.40 -18.16
N ALA A 216 12.18 -4.24 -17.32
CA ALA A 216 11.73 -5.30 -16.42
C ALA A 216 11.22 -6.52 -17.18
N ILE A 217 10.57 -6.38 -18.33
CA ILE A 217 10.08 -7.54 -19.10
C ILE A 217 11.25 -8.48 -19.45
N ILE A 218 12.34 -7.92 -19.97
CA ILE A 218 13.53 -8.68 -20.37
C ILE A 218 14.25 -9.23 -19.14
N SER A 219 14.47 -8.39 -18.12
CA SER A 219 15.20 -8.78 -16.92
C SER A 219 14.44 -9.83 -16.10
N MET A 220 13.13 -9.69 -15.94
CA MET A 220 12.27 -10.65 -15.25
C MET A 220 12.31 -12.01 -15.92
N ALA A 221 12.20 -12.06 -17.25
CA ALA A 221 12.29 -13.31 -17.97
C ALA A 221 13.61 -14.04 -17.68
N GLY A 222 14.73 -13.31 -17.69
CA GLY A 222 16.04 -13.86 -17.31
C GLY A 222 16.10 -14.39 -15.88
N TRP A 223 15.61 -13.61 -14.90
CA TRP A 223 15.59 -14.02 -13.50
C TRP A 223 14.68 -15.22 -13.25
N ILE A 224 13.51 -15.29 -13.87
CA ILE A 224 12.59 -16.42 -13.74
C ILE A 224 13.25 -17.70 -14.25
N VAL A 225 13.88 -17.66 -15.43
CA VAL A 225 14.60 -18.82 -15.99
C VAL A 225 15.71 -19.26 -15.05
N LEU A 226 16.48 -18.31 -14.50
CA LEU A 226 17.54 -18.60 -13.54
C LEU A 226 17.00 -19.23 -12.25
N PHE A 227 15.91 -18.70 -11.68
CA PHE A 227 15.30 -19.24 -10.47
C PHE A 227 14.72 -20.63 -10.69
N LEU A 228 14.09 -20.88 -11.83
CA LEU A 228 13.60 -22.21 -12.18
C LEU A 228 14.75 -23.21 -12.26
N ASN A 229 15.87 -22.84 -12.91
CA ASN A 229 17.04 -23.70 -13.03
C ASN A 229 17.74 -24.00 -11.68
N ILE A 230 17.73 -23.03 -10.76
CA ILE A 230 18.32 -23.23 -9.42
C ILE A 230 17.44 -24.14 -8.54
N LEU A 231 16.12 -24.12 -8.73
CA LEU A 231 15.17 -24.75 -7.81
C LEU A 231 14.65 -26.11 -8.29
N PHE A 232 14.58 -26.31 -9.61
CA PHE A 232 14.14 -27.53 -10.29
C PHE A 232 15.29 -28.17 -11.03
#